data_AF-A0A940Q9H9-F1
#
_entry.id   AF-A0A940Q9H9-F1
#
_cell.length_a   1.000
_cell.length_b   1.000
_cell.length_c   1.000
_cell.angle_alpha   90.00
_cell.angle_beta   90.00
_cell.angle_gamma   90.00
#
_symmetry.space_group_name_H-M   'P 1'
#
loop_
_entity.id
_entity.type
_entity.pdbx_description
1 polymer ?
#
loop_
_entity_poly.entity_id
_entity_poly.type
_entity_poly.pdbx_seq_one_letter_code
_entity_poly.pdbx_strand_id
1 'polypeptide(L)' 'MRNAISIGGDSDTLAAITGGIAEAYYGIPYSIREKALSYLDEPLREIVERFYEKYAE' A
#
# COMPACT_ATOMS: atom_id res chain seq x y z
N MET A 1 -3.77 -5.54 20.39
CA MET A 1 -2.78 -6.32 19.61
C MET A 1 -1.67 -5.38 19.17
N ARG A 2 -0.44 -5.55 19.69
CA ARG A 2 0.72 -4.66 19.47
C ARG A 2 2.02 -5.47 19.32
N ASN A 3 1.96 -6.60 18.61
CA ASN A 3 3.10 -7.52 18.50
C ASN A 3 3.83 -7.43 17.15
N ALA A 4 3.76 -6.30 16.45
CA ALA A 4 4.41 -6.11 15.15
C ALA A 4 5.46 -4.98 15.12
N ILE A 5 5.65 -4.23 16.21
CA ILE A 5 6.45 -2.99 16.20
C ILE A 5 7.92 -3.23 16.63
N SER A 6 8.33 -4.48 16.91
CA SER A 6 9.64 -4.74 17.56
C SER A 6 10.54 -5.74 16.82
N ILE A 7 10.49 -5.77 15.49
CA ILE A 7 11.53 -6.39 14.66
C ILE A 7 12.17 -5.27 13.84
N GLY A 8 13.15 -4.62 14.46
CA GLY A 8 13.94 -3.58 13.80
C GLY A 8 14.71 -4.14 12.61
N GLY A 9 14.57 -3.46 11.47
CA GLY A 9 15.23 -3.78 10.20
C GLY A 9 14.26 -4.40 9.21
N ASP A 10 13.94 -3.67 8.14
CA ASP A 10 13.15 -4.14 6.98
C ASP A 10 11.63 -4.32 7.19
N SER A 11 11.07 -3.68 8.23
CA SER A 11 9.61 -3.60 8.43
C SER A 11 8.90 -2.91 7.25
N ASP A 12 9.54 -1.95 6.57
CA ASP A 12 8.97 -1.26 5.42
C ASP A 12 8.84 -2.19 4.21
N THR A 13 9.83 -3.06 3.96
CA THR A 13 9.78 -4.06 2.90
C THR A 13 8.71 -5.11 3.17
N LEU A 14 8.64 -5.60 4.42
CA LEU A 14 7.59 -6.55 4.81
C LEU A 14 6.20 -5.89 4.69
N ALA A 15 6.05 -4.64 5.12
CA ALA A 15 4.81 -3.89 5.02
C ALA A 15 4.41 -3.62 3.56
N ALA A 16 5.36 -3.34 2.66
CA ALA A 16 5.10 -3.14 1.24
C ALA A 16 4.58 -4.42 0.56
N ILE A 17 5.20 -5.57 0.86
CA ILE A 17 4.78 -6.87 0.30
C ILE A 17 3.44 -7.32 0.91
N THR A 18 3.33 -7.31 2.23
CA THR A 18 2.12 -7.78 2.92
C THR A 18 0.95 -6.82 2.77
N GLY A 19 1.21 -5.52 2.63
CA GLY A 19 0.21 -4.47 2.46
C GLY A 19 -0.60 -4.60 1.18
N GLY A 20 0.04 -4.91 0.04
CA GLY A 20 -0.68 -5.12 -1.22
C GLY A 20 -1.60 -6.34 -1.18
N ILE A 21 -1.19 -7.40 -0.49
CA ILE A 21 -2.05 -8.58 -0.26
C ILE A 21 -3.20 -8.19 0.68
N ALA A 22 -2.90 -7.52 1.79
CA ALA A 22 -3.92 -7.12 2.77
C ALA A 22 -4.98 -6.18 2.16
N GLU A 23 -4.59 -5.24 1.30
CA GLU A 23 -5.52 -4.38 0.57
C GLU A 23 -6.52 -5.21 -0.25
N ALA A 24 -6.06 -6.23 -0.97
CA ALA A 24 -6.94 -7.05 -1.81
C ALA A 24 -7.98 -7.84 -0.98
N TYR A 25 -7.63 -8.25 0.25
CA TYR A 25 -8.53 -9.04 1.11
C TYR A 25 -9.43 -8.18 2.01
N TYR A 26 -8.95 -7.03 2.48
CA TYR A 26 -9.62 -6.25 3.53
C TYR A 26 -10.01 -4.83 3.08
N GLY A 27 -9.57 -4.40 1.90
CA GLY A 27 -9.66 -3.01 1.47
C GLY A 27 -8.78 -2.07 2.29
N ILE A 28 -8.70 -0.81 1.85
CA ILE A 28 -8.00 0.25 2.58
C ILE A 28 -8.89 1.48 2.73
N PRO A 29 -8.85 2.19 3.87
CA PRO A 29 -9.53 3.48 4.01
C PRO A 29 -9.05 4.50 2.99
N TYR A 30 -9.98 5.23 2.39
CA TYR A 30 -9.70 6.21 1.33
C TYR A 30 -8.67 7.27 1.76
N SER A 31 -8.76 7.77 3.00
CA SER A 31 -7.82 8.76 3.53
C SER A 31 -6.37 8.27 3.62
N ILE A 32 -6.17 6.97 3.86
CA ILE A 32 -4.82 6.35 3.89
C ILE A 32 -4.31 6.21 2.46
N ARG A 33 -5.17 5.79 1.53
CA ARG A 33 -4.85 5.68 0.10
C ARG A 33 -4.43 7.02 -0.49
N GLU A 34 -5.22 8.07 -0.29
CA GLU A 34 -4.89 9.42 -0.78
C GLU A 34 -3.55 9.91 -0.23
N LYS A 35 -3.31 9.70 1.05
CA LYS A 35 -2.05 10.09 1.67
C LYS A 35 -0.87 9.30 1.11
N ALA A 36 -1.01 7.99 0.89
CA ALA A 36 0.00 7.17 0.24
C ALA A 36 0.30 7.65 -1.19
N LEU A 37 -0.73 7.90 -2.00
CA LEU A 37 -0.59 8.41 -3.36
C LEU A 37 0.04 9.81 -3.40
N SER A 38 -0.17 10.63 -2.38
CA SER A 38 0.45 11.96 -2.27
C SER A 38 1.98 11.92 -2.13
N TYR A 39 2.54 10.78 -1.69
CA TYR A 39 3.99 10.59 -1.58
C TYR A 39 4.65 10.12 -2.88
N LEU A 40 3.87 9.63 -3.85
CA LEU A 40 4.39 9.15 -5.13
C LEU A 40 4.59 10.33 -6.09
N ASP A 41 5.68 10.25 -6.87
CA ASP A 41 5.86 11.11 -8.02
C ASP A 41 4.93 10.69 -9.18
N GLU A 42 4.85 11.54 -10.19
CA GLU A 42 3.92 11.36 -11.31
C GLU A 42 4.07 9.99 -12.01
N PRO A 43 5.28 9.50 -12.33
CA PRO A 43 5.42 8.18 -12.97
C PRO A 43 4.95 7.02 -12.09
N LEU A 44 5.25 7.04 -10.78
CA LEU A 44 4.81 5.98 -9.87
C LEU A 44 3.31 6.02 -9.65
N ARG A 45 2.71 7.21 -9.57
CA ARG A 45 1.26 7.36 -9.47
C ARG A 45 0.54 6.79 -10.69
N GLU A 46 1.01 7.10 -11.90
CA GLU A 46 0.43 6.55 -13.14
C GLU A 46 0.47 5.02 -13.17
N ILE A 47 1.57 4.40 -12.71
CA ILE A 47 1.68 2.94 -12.64
C ILE A 47 0.61 2.36 -11.71
N VAL A 48 0.41 2.99 -10.56
CA VAL A 48 -0.58 2.55 -9.56
C VAL A 48 -2.00 2.72 -10.12
N GLU A 49 -2.31 3.85 -10.74
CA GLU A 49 -3.62 4.09 -11.37
C GLU A 49 -3.94 3.05 -12.44
N ARG A 50 -3.00 2.79 -13.36
CA ARG A 50 -3.14 1.74 -14.39
C ARG A 50 -3.31 0.34 -13.82
N PHE A 51 -2.70 0.06 -12.66
CA PHE A 51 -2.89 -1.21 -11.97
C PHE A 51 -4.33 -1.34 -11.47
N TYR A 52 -4.86 -0.30 -10.80
CA TYR A 52 -6.24 -0.30 -10.33
C TYR A 52 -7.25 -0.38 -11.47
N GLU A 53 -7.06 0.38 -12.56
CA GLU A 53 -7.92 0.31 -13.75
C GLU A 53 -7.99 -1.09 -14.35
N LYS A 54 -6.89 -1.85 -14.30
CA LYS A 54 -6.80 -3.18 -14.91
C LYS A 54 -7.34 -4.31 -14.02
N TYR A 55 -7.23 -4.18 -12.70
CA TYR A 55 -7.42 -5.32 -11.78
C TYR A 55 -8.39 -5.08 -10.62
N ALA A 56 -8.87 -3.86 -10.41
CA ALA A 56 -9.74 -3.52 -9.29
C ALA A 56 -11.19 -3.19 -9.70
N GLU A 57 -11.64 -3.71 -10.85
CA GLU A 57 -13.07 -3.80 -11.21
C GLU A 57 -13.78 -4.93 -10.46
#